data_AF-A0A2V5L988-F1
#
_entry.id   AF-A0A2V5L988-F1
#
_cell.length_a   1.000
_cell.length_b   1.000
_cell.length_c   1.000
_cell.angle_alpha   90.00
_cell.angle_beta   90.00
_cell.angle_gamma   90.00
#
_symmetry.space_group_name_H-M   'P 1'
#
loop_
_entity.id
_entity.type
_entity.pdbx_description
1 polymer ?
#
loop_
_entity_poly.entity_id
_entity_poly.type
_entity_poly.pdbx_seq_one_letter_code
_entity_poly.pdbx_strand_id
1 'polypeptide(L)'
;MNFKLRIWRQPNRKSPGKLADYEVLDISPNTSFLEMLDILNETLLGRGDEPIAFESDCREGICGTCSLTINGEAHGPDHPGAV
;
A
#
# COMPACT_ATOMS: atom_id res chain seq x y z
N MET A 1 -9.16 -13.28 -0.64
CA MET A 1 -10.03 -12.10 -0.45
C MET A 1 -9.75 -11.12 -1.56
N ASN A 2 -10.76 -10.38 -2.00
CA ASN A 2 -10.61 -9.43 -3.10
C ASN A 2 -10.84 -8.01 -2.58
N PHE A 3 -9.95 -7.11 -2.95
CA PHE A 3 -9.95 -5.72 -2.49
C PHE A 3 -9.96 -4.77 -3.68
N LYS A 4 -10.65 -3.64 -3.50
CA LYS A 4 -10.52 -2.48 -4.37
C LYS A 4 -9.78 -1.39 -3.61
N LEU A 5 -8.58 -1.06 -4.06
CA LEU A 5 -7.73 -0.05 -3.43
C LEU A 5 -7.78 1.25 -4.22
N ARG A 6 -7.80 2.38 -3.51
CA ARG A 6 -7.61 3.72 -4.06
C ARG A 6 -6.29 4.26 -3.56
N ILE A 7 -5.28 4.29 -4.42
CA ILE A 7 -3.90 4.60 -4.03
C ILE A 7 -3.49 5.93 -4.66
N TRP A 8 -2.86 6.80 -3.87
CA TRP A 8 -2.31 8.06 -4.38
C TRP A 8 -1.13 7.80 -5.31
N ARG A 9 -1.17 8.39 -6.50
CA ARG A 9 -0.12 8.31 -7.53
C ARG A 9 0.29 9.70 -7.95
N GLN A 10 1.59 9.95 -7.92
CA GLN A 10 2.19 11.18 -8.40
C GLN A 10 3.57 10.85 -8.99
N PRO A 11 3.76 10.92 -10.32
CA PRO A 11 4.98 10.45 -10.95
C PRO A 11 6.20 11.35 -10.65
N ASN A 12 5.97 12.64 -10.38
CA ASN A 12 7.02 13.58 -10.03
C ASN A 12 6.44 14.87 -9.44
N ARG A 13 7.32 15.74 -8.91
CA ARG A 13 6.98 17.02 -8.28
C ARG A 13 6.26 18.03 -9.19
N LYS A 14 6.35 17.89 -10.52
CA LYS A 14 5.73 18.80 -11.48
C LYS A 14 4.34 18.34 -11.94
N SER A 15 3.96 17.09 -11.64
CA SER A 15 2.66 16.54 -12.01
C SER A 15 1.68 16.63 -10.85
N PRO A 16 0.39 16.93 -11.10
CA PRO A 16 -0.65 16.78 -10.09
C PRO A 16 -0.78 15.29 -9.70
N GLY A 17 -0.99 15.03 -8.42
CA GLY A 17 -1.29 13.67 -7.95
C GLY A 17 -2.77 13.33 -8.11
N LYS A 18 -3.08 12.04 -8.09
CA LYS A 18 -4.45 11.53 -8.18
C LYS A 18 -4.59 10.21 -7.43
N LEU A 19 -5.81 9.88 -6.99
CA LEU A 19 -6.13 8.51 -6.58
C LEU A 19 -6.38 7.65 -7.82
N ALA A 20 -5.65 6.55 -7.94
CA ALA A 20 -5.88 5.51 -8.94
C ALA A 20 -6.52 4.29 -8.29
N ASP A 21 -7.47 3.67 -9.01
CA ASP A 21 -8.16 2.45 -8.58
C ASP A 21 -7.36 1.21 -9.00
N TYR A 22 -7.22 0.25 -8.09
CA TYR A 22 -6.60 -1.05 -8.33
C TYR A 22 -7.49 -2.16 -7.78
N GLU A 23 -7.62 -3.24 -8.54
CA GLU A 23 -8.22 -4.49 -8.06
C GLU A 23 -7.10 -5.44 -7.65
N VAL A 24 -7.17 -5.92 -6.41
CA VAL A 24 -6.23 -6.87 -5.84
C VAL A 24 -7.00 -8.12 -5.47
N LEU A 25 -6.70 -9.23 -6.14
CA LEU A 25 -7.47 -10.46 -6.07
C LEU A 25 -6.71 -11.52 -5.27
N ASP A 26 -7.45 -12.48 -4.72
CA ASP A 26 -6.92 -13.71 -4.11
C ASP A 26 -5.96 -13.51 -2.93
N ILE A 27 -6.13 -12.41 -2.18
CA ILE A 27 -5.30 -12.09 -1.01
C ILE A 27 -5.65 -12.98 0.18
N SER A 28 -4.64 -13.60 0.78
CA SER A 28 -4.80 -14.44 1.97
C SER A 28 -5.21 -13.61 3.19
N PRO A 29 -6.06 -14.12 4.10
CA PRO A 29 -6.39 -13.44 5.36
C PRO A 29 -5.20 -13.26 6.29
N ASN A 30 -4.11 -13.99 6.09
CA ASN A 30 -2.89 -13.87 6.88
C ASN A 30 -1.91 -12.83 6.29
N THR A 31 -2.26 -12.19 5.17
CA THR A 31 -1.42 -11.21 4.51
C THR A 31 -1.57 -9.85 5.18
N SER A 32 -0.45 -9.24 5.57
CA SER A 32 -0.41 -7.87 6.04
C SER A 32 -0.73 -6.88 4.91
N PHE A 33 -1.14 -5.66 5.26
CA PHE A 33 -1.44 -4.64 4.24
C PHE A 33 -0.21 -4.32 3.36
N LEU A 34 0.99 -4.31 3.93
CA LEU A 34 2.20 -4.00 3.17
C LEU A 34 2.58 -5.14 2.21
N GLU A 35 2.41 -6.40 2.60
CA GLU A 35 2.59 -7.55 1.70
C GLU A 35 1.55 -7.55 0.57
N MET A 36 0.32 -7.10 0.83
CA MET A 36 -0.68 -6.91 -0.22
C MET A 36 -0.23 -5.87 -1.25
N LEU A 37 0.45 -4.80 -0.83
CA LEU A 37 1.06 -3.84 -1.75
C LEU A 37 2.23 -4.43 -2.53
N ASP A 38 3.02 -5.32 -1.92
CA ASP A 38 4.09 -6.04 -2.61
C ASP A 38 3.52 -6.94 -3.73
N ILE A 39 2.45 -7.71 -3.45
CA ILE A 39 1.74 -8.55 -4.43
C ILE A 39 1.16 -7.69 -5.58
N LEU A 40 0.58 -6.54 -5.26
CA LEU A 40 0.10 -5.60 -6.28
C LEU A 40 1.27 -5.08 -7.13
N ASN A 41 2.41 -4.75 -6.51
CA ASN A 41 3.61 -4.32 -7.23
C ASN A 41 4.15 -5.39 -8.18
N GLU A 42 4.19 -6.65 -7.75
CA GLU A 42 4.58 -7.77 -8.63
C GLU A 42 3.65 -7.86 -9.85
N THR A 43 2.34 -7.68 -9.65
CA THR A 43 1.35 -7.68 -10.72
C THR A 43 1.57 -6.50 -11.70
N LEU A 44 1.84 -5.31 -11.18
CA LEU A 44 2.11 -4.11 -12.01
C LEU A 44 3.39 -4.28 -12.81
N LEU A 45 4.47 -4.75 -12.16
CA LEU A 45 5.74 -5.03 -12.82
C LEU A 45 5.59 -6.07 -13.93
N GLY A 46 4.82 -7.14 -13.70
CA GLY A 46 4.54 -8.16 -14.71
C GLY A 46 3.79 -7.62 -15.95
N ARG A 47 3.09 -6.49 -15.82
CA ARG A 47 2.41 -5.80 -16.92
C ARG A 47 3.24 -4.68 -17.55
N GLY A 48 4.43 -4.39 -17.00
CA GLY A 48 5.26 -3.26 -17.41
C GLY A 48 4.78 -1.91 -16.85
N ASP A 49 3.89 -1.92 -15.86
CA ASP A 49 3.41 -0.72 -15.19
C ASP A 49 4.35 -0.28 -14.06
N GLU A 50 4.27 0.99 -13.69
CA GLU A 50 5.07 1.55 -12.60
C GLU A 50 4.54 1.06 -11.23
N PRO A 51 5.41 0.53 -10.34
CA PRO A 51 4.99 0.07 -9.02
C PRO A 51 4.54 1.23 -8.12
N ILE A 52 3.78 0.86 -7.09
CA ILE A 52 3.46 1.71 -5.95
C ILE A 52 4.72 1.93 -5.12
N ALA A 53 5.16 3.19 -5.06
CA ALA A 53 6.24 3.60 -4.18
C ALA A 53 5.69 3.85 -2.77
N PHE A 54 6.25 3.14 -1.80
CA PHE A 54 6.02 3.35 -0.37
C PHE A 54 7.28 2.98 0.40
N GLU A 55 7.50 3.59 1.55
CA GLU A 55 8.63 3.24 2.42
C GLU A 55 8.25 2.04 3.30
N SER A 56 9.20 1.13 3.48
CA SER A 56 9.06 0.01 4.39
C SER A 56 10.42 -0.49 4.85
N ASP A 57 10.50 -0.99 6.08
CA ASP A 57 11.71 -1.60 6.65
C ASP A 57 11.38 -2.82 7.53
N CYS A 58 11.24 -2.66 8.86
CA CYS A 58 11.17 -3.79 9.81
C CYS A 58 9.97 -4.76 9.63
N ARG A 59 8.87 -4.32 9.00
CA ARG A 59 7.59 -5.07 8.83
C ARG A 59 6.94 -5.62 10.12
N GLU A 60 7.48 -5.29 11.30
CA GLU A 60 7.01 -5.77 12.61
C GLU A 60 6.48 -4.63 13.51
N GLY A 61 6.29 -3.43 12.95
CA GLY A 61 5.62 -2.31 13.60
C GLY A 61 6.47 -1.46 14.55
N ILE A 62 7.80 -1.61 14.56
CA ILE A 62 8.68 -0.91 15.53
C ILE A 62 9.45 0.30 14.98
N CYS A 63 9.77 0.32 13.69
CA CYS A 63 10.71 1.32 13.12
C CYS A 63 10.07 2.65 12.68
N GLY A 64 8.75 2.68 12.49
CA GLY A 64 8.02 3.88 12.01
C GLY A 64 8.10 4.19 10.51
N THR A 65 8.82 3.40 9.71
CA THR A 65 9.02 3.66 8.27
C THR A 65 7.73 3.57 7.44
N CYS A 66 6.80 2.67 7.81
CA CYS A 66 5.64 2.34 6.97
C CYS A 66 4.45 3.33 7.08
N SER A 67 4.73 4.62 7.33
CA SER A 67 3.81 5.70 7.70
C SER A 67 2.76 6.08 6.62
N LEU A 68 1.91 5.12 6.24
CA LEU A 68 0.81 5.29 5.29
C LEU A 68 -0.43 5.89 5.97
N THR A 69 -1.31 6.54 5.21
CA THR A 69 -2.68 6.84 5.66
C THR A 69 -3.64 5.86 4.98
N ILE A 70 -4.34 5.06 5.79
CA ILE A 70 -5.24 4.01 5.33
C ILE A 70 -6.65 4.41 5.76
N ASN A 71 -7.57 4.55 4.80
CA ASN A 71 -8.96 4.96 5.04
C ASN A 71 -9.14 6.26 5.87
N GLY A 72 -8.17 7.19 5.75
CA GLY A 72 -8.19 8.47 6.47
C GLY A 72 -7.52 8.44 7.85
N GLU A 73 -7.05 7.28 8.30
CA GLU A 73 -6.34 7.11 9.57
C GLU A 73 -4.86 6.84 9.32
N ALA A 74 -3.98 7.45 10.11
CA ALA A 74 -2.55 7.19 10.03
C ALA A 74 -2.27 5.75 10.50
N HIS A 75 -1.52 5.00 9.71
CA HIS A 75 -1.03 3.69 10.08
C HIS A 75 0.10 3.84 11.10
N GLY A 76 -0.04 3.16 12.23
CA GLY A 76 0.91 3.25 13.34
C GLY A 76 0.37 2.59 14.61
N PRO A 77 1.13 2.65 15.71
CA PRO A 77 0.79 1.97 16.97
C PRO A 77 -0.50 2.47 17.63
N ASP A 78 -0.90 3.72 17.37
CA ASP A 78 -2.13 4.29 17.90
C ASP A 78 -3.38 3.98 17.04
N HIS A 79 -3.21 3.20 15.96
CA HIS A 79 -4.32 2.82 15.08
C HIS A 79 -5.24 1.79 15.77
N PRO A 80 -6.58 1.88 15.67
CA PRO A 80 -7.50 0.97 16.35
C PRO A 80 -7.30 -0.53 16.03
N GLY A 81 -6.73 -0.83 14.86
CA GLY A 81 -6.35 -2.17 14.43
C GLY A 81 -4.91 -2.60 14.73
N ALA A 82 -4.11 -1.76 15.42
CA ALA A 82 -2.80 -2.14 15.94
C ALA A 82 -3.00 -2.82 17.31
N VAL A 83 -3.11 -4.15 17.29
CA VAL A 83 -3.08 -5.01 18.48
C VAL A 83 -2.10 -6.15 18.26
#